data_AF-A0A956ALP2-F1
#
_entry.id   AF-A0A956ALP2-F1
#
_cell.length_a   1.000
_cell.length_b   1.000
_cell.length_c   1.000
_cell.angle_alpha   90.00
_cell.angle_beta   90.00
_cell.angle_gamma   90.00
#
_symmetry.space_group_name_H-M   'P 1'
#
loop_
_entity.id
_entity.type
_entity.pdbx_description
1 polymer ?
#
loop_
_entity_poly.entity_id
_entity_poly.type
_entity_poly.pdbx_seq_one_letter_code
_entity_poly.pdbx_strand_id
1 'polypeptide(L)'
;MNDVIPWFFLTLAAAGLLTALFFLWQSIRAALGVVEVGVGDNADRDRARLLERKAALVDGIADLRFEHDAGKITTEDFAVVDAQMRAEAKEVLRALDEELTPYRAEAERLIEAHL
;
A
#
# COMPACT_ATOMS: atom_id res chain seq x y z
N MET A 1 -48.47 25.55 26.08
CA MET A 1 -47.39 24.60 26.46
C MET A 1 -47.68 23.21 25.87
N ASN A 2 -47.89 23.08 24.55
CA ASN A 2 -48.18 21.77 23.92
C ASN A 2 -47.41 21.53 22.61
N ASP A 3 -46.68 22.52 22.08
CA ASP A 3 -45.96 22.38 20.81
C ASP A 3 -44.58 21.71 20.95
N VAL A 4 -44.09 21.53 22.17
CA VAL A 4 -42.75 20.97 22.43
C VAL A 4 -42.71 19.45 22.19
N ILE A 5 -43.83 18.77 22.47
CA ILE A 5 -43.97 17.32 22.32
C ILE A 5 -43.81 16.88 20.85
N PRO A 6 -44.53 17.46 19.86
CA PRO A 6 -44.39 17.06 18.46
C PRO A 6 -43.00 17.36 17.88
N TRP A 7 -42.37 18.48 18.26
CA TRP A 7 -41.01 18.81 17.83
C TRP A 7 -39.97 17.80 18.35
N PHE A 8 -40.11 17.34 19.59
CA PHE A 8 -39.23 16.32 20.16
C PHE A 8 -39.27 15.01 19.36
N PHE A 9 -40.47 14.50 19.04
CA PHE A 9 -40.60 13.30 18.24
C PHE A 9 -40.05 13.46 16.82
N LEU A 10 -40.22 14.62 16.21
CA LEU A 10 -39.65 14.93 14.90
C LEU A 10 -38.12 14.88 14.91
N THR A 11 -37.50 15.50 15.92
CA THR A 11 -36.04 15.47 16.05
C THR A 11 -35.50 14.08 16.35
N LEU A 12 -36.21 13.29 17.16
CA LEU A 12 -35.82 11.92 17.49
C LEU A 12 -35.92 11.00 16.27
N ALA A 13 -37.01 11.12 15.50
CA ALA A 13 -37.18 10.37 14.26
C ALA A 13 -36.13 10.76 13.21
N ALA A 14 -35.83 12.06 13.07
CA ALA A 14 -34.80 12.53 12.16
C ALA A 14 -33.40 12.02 12.55
N ALA A 15 -33.05 12.07 13.84
CA ALA A 15 -31.80 11.52 14.34
C ALA A 15 -31.70 10.01 14.08
N GLY A 16 -32.76 9.25 14.39
CA GLY A 16 -32.82 7.82 14.13
C GLY A 16 -32.66 7.48 12.63
N LEU A 17 -33.29 8.26 11.76
CA LEU A 17 -33.16 8.11 10.31
C LEU A 17 -31.72 8.36 9.84
N LEU A 18 -31.08 9.44 10.32
CA LEU A 18 -29.68 9.73 10.00
C LEU A 18 -28.73 8.65 10.51
N THR A 19 -28.96 8.13 11.72
CA THR A 19 -28.20 7.01 12.28
C THR A 19 -28.36 5.75 11.44
N ALA A 20 -29.58 5.40 11.06
CA ALA A 20 -29.83 4.25 10.18
C ALA A 20 -29.15 4.40 8.82
N LEU A 21 -29.22 5.60 8.23
CA LEU A 21 -28.54 5.90 6.97
C LEU A 21 -27.01 5.81 7.12
N PHE A 22 -26.47 6.28 8.24
CA PHE A 22 -25.05 6.15 8.55
C PHE A 22 -24.62 4.67 8.65
N PHE A 23 -25.37 3.83 9.38
CA PHE A 23 -25.07 2.40 9.48
C PHE A 23 -25.19 1.68 8.13
N LEU A 24 -26.21 2.02 7.32
CA LEU A 24 -26.35 1.50 5.97
C LEU A 24 -25.14 1.88 5.10
N TRP A 25 -24.70 3.13 5.20
CA TRP A 25 -23.52 3.62 4.50
C TRP A 25 -22.24 2.89 4.95
N GLN A 26 -22.06 2.65 6.25
CA GLN A 26 -20.95 1.84 6.76
C GLN A 26 -21.00 0.39 6.27
N SER A 27 -22.19 -0.21 6.18
CA SER A 27 -22.37 -1.58 5.66
C SER A 27 -21.98 -1.67 4.18
N ILE A 28 -22.42 -0.71 3.36
CA ILE A 28 -22.02 -0.62 1.94
C ILE A 28 -20.52 -0.42 1.82
N ARG A 29 -19.95 0.49 2.63
CA ARG A 29 -18.51 0.76 2.66
C ARG A 29 -17.70 -0.49 3.03
N ALA A 30 -18.17 -1.26 4.02
CA ALA A 30 -17.56 -2.52 4.43
C ALA A 30 -17.68 -3.62 3.37
N ALA A 31 -18.84 -3.75 2.72
CA ALA A 31 -19.08 -4.71 1.65
C ALA A 31 -18.27 -4.40 0.38
N LEU A 32 -18.02 -3.11 0.11
CA LEU A 32 -17.18 -2.65 -0.99
C LEU A 32 -15.68 -2.67 -0.66
N GLY A 33 -15.29 -3.15 0.53
CA GLY A 33 -13.88 -3.24 0.93
C GLY A 33 -13.19 -1.89 1.14
N VAL A 34 -13.95 -0.80 1.29
CA VAL A 34 -13.41 0.51 1.69
C VAL A 34 -13.22 0.49 3.21
N VAL A 35 -12.33 -0.39 3.66
CA VAL A 35 -11.79 -0.33 5.02
C VAL A 35 -11.11 1.02 5.14
N GLU A 36 -11.45 1.78 6.18
CA GLU A 36 -10.82 3.08 6.44
C GLU A 36 -9.31 2.90 6.43
N VAL A 37 -8.68 3.51 5.43
CA VAL A 37 -7.24 3.71 5.26
C VAL A 37 -6.75 4.46 6.49
N GLY A 38 -6.54 3.74 7.59
CA GLY A 38 -5.76 4.22 8.71
C GLY A 38 -4.35 4.54 8.21
N VAL A 39 -3.61 5.37 8.93
CA VAL A 39 -2.26 5.84 8.55
C VAL A 39 -1.30 4.69 8.17
N GLY A 40 -1.57 3.44 8.59
CA GLY A 40 -0.89 2.23 8.12
C GLY A 40 -1.14 1.84 6.65
N ASP A 41 -2.32 2.08 6.08
CA ASP A 41 -2.66 1.65 4.70
C ASP A 41 -1.93 2.47 3.62
N ASN A 42 -1.51 3.70 3.92
CA ASN A 42 -0.64 4.44 2.98
C ASN A 42 0.76 3.82 2.92
N ALA A 43 1.32 3.41 4.06
CA ALA A 43 2.61 2.72 4.10
C ALA A 43 2.52 1.34 3.41
N ASP A 44 1.43 0.61 3.61
CA ASP A 44 1.20 -0.66 2.93
C ASP A 44 1.03 -0.49 1.41
N ARG A 45 0.34 0.57 0.96
CA ARG A 45 0.22 0.89 -0.47
C ARG A 45 1.55 1.35 -1.09
N ASP A 46 2.33 2.14 -0.39
CA ASP A 46 3.65 2.57 -0.87
C ASP A 46 4.62 1.39 -0.94
N ARG A 47 4.60 0.51 0.07
CA ARG A 47 5.32 -0.76 0.05
C ARG A 47 4.88 -1.67 -1.10
N ALA A 48 3.57 -1.80 -1.35
CA ALA A 48 3.04 -2.59 -2.47
C ALA A 48 3.54 -2.05 -3.81
N ARG A 49 3.57 -0.72 -3.99
CA ARG A 49 4.14 -0.07 -5.18
C ARG A 49 5.63 -0.32 -5.34
N LEU A 50 6.41 -0.25 -4.26
CA LEU A 50 7.84 -0.55 -4.29
C LEU A 50 8.10 -2.02 -4.66
N LEU A 51 7.30 -2.95 -4.15
CA LEU A 51 7.39 -4.38 -4.49
C LEU A 51 7.02 -4.65 -5.96
N GLU A 52 5.96 -4.01 -6.46
CA GLU A 52 5.58 -4.09 -7.87
C GLU A 52 6.69 -3.53 -8.78
N ARG A 53 7.25 -2.37 -8.40
CA ARG A 53 8.36 -1.77 -9.15
C ARG A 53 9.61 -2.65 -9.14
N LYS A 54 9.93 -3.30 -8.00
CA LYS A 54 11.01 -4.29 -7.92
C LYS A 54 10.74 -5.45 -8.88
N ALA A 55 9.53 -6.01 -8.87
CA ALA A 55 9.19 -7.14 -9.75
C ALA A 55 9.34 -6.76 -11.23
N ALA A 56 8.82 -5.59 -11.61
CA ALA A 56 8.95 -5.07 -12.98
C ALA A 56 10.41 -4.85 -13.39
N LEU A 57 11.25 -4.29 -12.51
CA LEU A 57 12.68 -4.08 -12.80
C LEU A 57 13.43 -5.40 -12.95
N VAL A 58 13.16 -6.39 -12.10
CA VAL A 58 13.82 -7.71 -12.18
C VAL A 58 13.41 -8.45 -13.46
N ASP A 59 12.13 -8.41 -13.81
CA ASP A 59 11.62 -9.00 -15.04
C ASP A 59 12.20 -8.30 -16.28
N GLY A 60 12.22 -6.96 -16.27
CA GLY A 60 12.81 -6.16 -17.36
C GLY A 60 14.30 -6.42 -17.56
N ILE A 61 15.08 -6.61 -16.48
CA ILE A 61 16.50 -6.99 -16.60
C ILE A 61 16.64 -8.40 -17.20
N ALA A 62 15.76 -9.33 -16.84
CA ALA A 62 15.77 -10.69 -17.39
C ALA A 62 15.42 -10.69 -18.89
N ASP A 63 14.42 -9.92 -19.28
CA ASP A 63 14.00 -9.77 -20.68
C ASP A 63 15.08 -9.07 -21.52
N LEU A 64 15.67 -7.99 -21.01
CA LEU A 64 16.80 -7.30 -21.66
C LEU A 64 17.97 -8.26 -21.94
N ARG A 65 18.28 -9.14 -20.97
CA ARG A 65 19.31 -10.16 -21.13
C ARG A 65 18.93 -11.22 -22.16
N PHE A 66 17.66 -11.63 -22.19
CA PHE A 66 17.15 -12.53 -23.21
C PHE A 66 17.25 -11.93 -24.62
N GLU A 67 16.93 -10.65 -24.78
CA GLU A 67 17.04 -9.96 -26.07
C GLU A 67 18.48 -9.76 -26.55
N HIS A 68 19.40 -9.50 -25.61
CA HIS A 68 20.84 -9.49 -25.89
C HIS A 68 21.32 -10.89 -26.33
N ASP A 69 20.96 -11.94 -25.59
CA ASP A 69 21.36 -13.32 -25.91
C ASP A 69 20.74 -13.81 -27.24
N ALA A 70 19.57 -13.26 -27.62
CA ALA A 70 18.93 -13.46 -28.91
C ALA A 70 19.58 -12.62 -30.06
N GLY A 71 20.56 -11.78 -29.75
CA GLY A 71 21.30 -10.96 -30.72
C GLY A 71 20.53 -9.75 -31.25
N LYS A 72 19.44 -9.33 -30.58
CA LYS A 72 18.65 -8.15 -30.97
C LYS A 72 19.27 -6.83 -30.52
N ILE A 73 20.14 -6.88 -29.52
CA ILE A 73 20.74 -5.71 -28.87
C ILE A 73 22.26 -5.86 -28.91
N THR A 74 22.97 -4.77 -29.17
CA THR A 74 24.43 -4.77 -29.13
C THR A 74 24.94 -4.88 -27.69
N THR A 75 26.15 -5.39 -27.50
CA THR A 75 26.75 -5.51 -26.16
C THR A 75 27.01 -4.14 -25.52
N GLU A 76 27.31 -3.10 -26.32
CA GLU A 76 27.44 -1.73 -25.83
C GLU A 76 26.10 -1.18 -25.31
N ASP A 77 25.01 -1.34 -26.06
CA ASP A 77 23.68 -0.84 -25.64
C ASP A 77 23.17 -1.62 -24.41
N PHE A 78 23.38 -2.94 -24.39
CA PHE A 78 23.05 -3.78 -23.25
C PHE A 78 23.76 -3.31 -21.96
N ALA A 79 25.06 -3.04 -22.03
CA ALA A 79 25.84 -2.64 -20.86
C ALA A 79 25.37 -1.30 -20.27
N VAL A 80 24.96 -0.35 -21.12
CA VAL A 80 24.43 0.95 -20.68
C VAL A 80 23.08 0.79 -19.97
N VAL A 81 22.16 0.03 -20.57
CA VAL A 81 20.80 -0.14 -20.03
C VAL A 81 20.78 -1.03 -18.79
N ASP A 82 21.56 -2.13 -18.76
CA ASP A 82 21.69 -3.00 -17.58
C ASP A 82 22.28 -2.25 -16.38
N ALA A 83 23.30 -1.40 -16.60
CA ALA A 83 23.89 -0.59 -15.53
C ALA A 83 22.88 0.40 -14.92
N GLN A 84 22.06 1.05 -15.75
CA GLN A 84 21.01 1.97 -15.30
C GLN A 84 19.91 1.24 -14.53
N MET A 85 19.37 0.15 -15.10
CA MET A 85 18.32 -0.65 -14.45
C MET A 85 18.78 -1.25 -13.12
N ARG A 86 20.04 -1.67 -13.01
CA ARG A 86 20.63 -2.15 -11.75
C ARG A 86 20.78 -1.05 -10.71
N ALA A 87 21.12 0.18 -11.13
CA ALA A 87 21.16 1.32 -10.20
C ALA A 87 19.76 1.61 -9.65
N GLU A 88 18.74 1.64 -10.52
CA GLU A 88 17.35 1.83 -10.10
C GLU A 88 16.86 0.71 -9.18
N ALA A 89 17.19 -0.56 -9.49
CA ALA A 89 16.83 -1.70 -8.66
C ALA A 89 17.45 -1.61 -7.26
N LYS A 90 18.71 -1.14 -7.14
CA LYS A 90 19.36 -0.92 -5.84
C LYS A 90 18.67 0.17 -5.03
N GLU A 91 18.26 1.27 -5.65
CA GLU A 91 17.53 2.33 -4.96
C GLU A 91 16.17 1.85 -4.44
N VAL A 92 15.42 1.09 -5.24
CA VAL A 92 14.15 0.49 -4.80
C VAL A 92 14.35 -0.48 -3.64
N LEU A 93 15.40 -1.31 -3.68
CA LEU A 93 15.72 -2.22 -2.58
C LEU A 93 16.13 -1.48 -1.31
N ARG A 94 16.91 -0.40 -1.42
CA ARG A 94 17.29 0.43 -0.28
C ARG A 94 16.07 1.08 0.39
N ALA A 95 15.13 1.58 -0.41
CA ALA A 95 13.88 2.14 0.10
C ALA A 95 13.05 1.10 0.89
N LEU A 96 12.97 -0.13 0.36
CA LEU A 96 12.31 -1.25 1.06
C LEU A 96 13.02 -1.64 2.36
N ASP A 97 14.35 -1.60 2.40
CA ASP A 97 15.12 -1.91 3.62
C ASP A 97 14.97 -0.81 4.69
N GLU A 98 14.94 0.46 4.29
CA GLU A 98 14.73 1.60 5.20
C GLU A 98 13.37 1.49 5.92
N GLU A 99 12.31 1.10 5.20
CA GLU A 99 10.98 0.83 5.76
C GLU A 99 10.96 -0.32 6.78
N LEU A 100 11.88 -1.28 6.67
CA LEU A 100 11.97 -2.46 7.55
C LEU A 100 12.79 -2.22 8.82
N THR A 101 13.59 -1.14 8.88
CA THR A 101 14.41 -0.76 10.03
C THR A 101 13.69 -0.81 11.39
N PRO A 102 12.48 -0.23 11.56
CA PRO A 102 11.77 -0.27 12.85
C PRO A 102 11.32 -1.68 13.24
N TYR A 103 10.93 -2.51 12.26
CA TYR A 103 10.54 -3.91 12.50
C TYR A 103 11.74 -4.78 12.87
N ARG A 104 12.92 -4.47 12.32
CA ARG A 104 14.18 -5.14 12.65
C ARG A 104 14.58 -4.89 14.11
N ALA A 105 14.47 -3.65 14.57
CA ALA A 105 14.76 -3.30 15.96
C ALA A 105 13.80 -4.01 16.95
N GLU A 106 12.51 -4.12 16.59
CA GLU A 106 11.55 -4.85 17.43
C GLU A 106 11.81 -6.36 17.43
N ALA A 107 12.18 -6.95 16.29
CA ALA A 107 12.59 -8.34 16.21
C ALA A 107 13.85 -8.63 17.05
N GLU A 108 14.85 -7.75 17.02
CA GLU A 108 16.07 -7.85 17.84
C GLU A 108 15.74 -7.80 19.34
N ARG A 109 14.83 -6.90 19.76
CA ARG A 109 14.36 -6.83 21.15
C ARG A 109 13.63 -8.11 21.59
N LEU A 110 12.79 -8.69 20.73
CA LEU A 110 12.08 -9.93 21.04
C LEU A 110 13.04 -11.12 21.17
N ILE A 111 14.10 -11.16 20.36
CA ILE A 111 15.14 -12.18 20.43
C ILE A 111 15.94 -12.04 21.74
N GLU A 112 16.33 -10.82 22.13
CA GLU A 112 17.00 -10.59 23.43
C GLU A 112 16.13 -10.92 24.64
N ALA A 113 14.81 -10.74 24.54
CA ALA A 113 13.89 -11.06 25.63
C ALA A 113 13.65 -12.57 25.83
N HIS A 114 14.02 -13.41 24.86
CA HIS A 114 13.87 -14.87 24.89
C HIS A 114 15.19 -15.65 24.96
N LEU A 115 16.32 -14.94 25.05
CA LEU A 115 17.66 -15.48 25.34
C LEU A 115 18.01 -15.33 26.82
#